data_AF-A0A8C1UDP0-F1
#
_entry.id   AF-A0A8C1UDP0-F1
#
_cell.length_a   1.000
_cell.length_b   1.000
_cell.length_c   1.000
_cell.angle_alpha   90.00
_cell.angle_beta   90.00
_cell.angle_gamma   90.00
#
_symmetry.space_group_name_H-M   'P 1'
#
loop_
_entity.id
_entity.type
_entity.pdbx_description
1 polymer ?
#
loop_
_entity_poly.entity_id
_entity_poly.type
_entity_poly.pdbx_seq_one_letter_code
_entity_poly.pdbx_strand_id
1 'polypeptide(L)'
;MEFMEHGMCKDEDREKMNIYANIHSLNIHDVRTETENTRKHQTPQHTGTDCVEIRRYRAAVVCLVLLCVLPLTAVIVLCVHIHTNNTHYAEESGGLLINITKLAEEKDQLLTRNTELTEKTDQLLTKIANLTEARDQLVNKSMQLTKERDGLLSSNRDLIKQRDQLHQEKNELLKGVWIYYQSHLYFVSSEKMSWNESRRYCTERGADLIIINNREEQVIETNFITIV
;
A
#
# COMPACT_ATOMS: atom_id res chain seq x y z
N MET A 1 57.92 -16.78 8.42
CA MET A 1 57.46 -15.86 7.36
C MET A 1 56.38 -15.00 7.99
N GLU A 2 56.67 -13.91 8.71
CA GLU A 2 57.57 -12.77 8.37
C GLU A 2 57.13 -12.16 7.01
N PHE A 3 56.75 -10.90 6.81
CA PHE A 3 56.90 -9.57 7.47
C PHE A 3 55.61 -8.74 7.14
N MET A 4 55.07 -7.84 7.99
CA MET A 4 55.43 -6.39 8.17
C MET A 4 55.18 -5.57 6.89
N GLU A 5 54.54 -4.39 6.87
CA GLU A 5 54.65 -3.16 7.67
C GLU A 5 53.28 -2.42 7.67
N HIS A 6 52.77 -1.72 8.70
CA HIS A 6 53.32 -0.68 9.57
C HIS A 6 53.70 0.62 8.85
N GLY A 7 52.80 1.61 8.88
CA GLY A 7 53.06 2.99 8.45
C GLY A 7 52.35 3.97 9.37
N MET A 8 52.99 4.27 10.51
CA MET A 8 52.70 5.47 11.31
C MET A 8 53.34 6.68 10.62
N CYS A 9 52.71 7.84 10.71
CA CYS A 9 53.44 9.10 10.75
C CYS A 9 53.04 9.85 12.03
N LYS A 10 54.00 9.90 12.95
CA LYS A 10 54.05 10.85 14.05
C LYS A 10 54.37 12.21 13.46
N ASP A 11 53.74 13.27 13.97
CA ASP A 11 54.49 14.49 14.22
C ASP A 11 54.15 15.02 15.61
N GLU A 12 55.24 15.42 16.24
CA GLU A 12 55.46 15.80 17.62
C GLU A 12 55.58 17.33 17.68
N ASP A 13 55.65 17.86 18.91
CA ASP A 13 55.98 19.25 19.27
C ASP A 13 54.87 20.32 19.17
N ARG A 14 54.64 21.22 20.14
CA ARG A 14 55.20 21.47 21.49
C ARG A 14 54.46 22.70 22.09
N GLU A 15 54.54 22.82 23.42
CA GLU A 15 54.32 24.02 24.26
C GLU A 15 52.85 24.35 24.64
N LYS A 16 52.44 24.59 25.89
CA LYS A 16 53.05 24.80 27.22
C LYS A 16 51.85 24.67 28.22
N MET A 17 51.88 23.83 29.24
CA MET A 17 52.53 23.98 30.56
C MET A 17 51.66 24.64 31.65
N ASN A 18 51.56 23.91 32.78
CA ASN A 18 51.16 24.22 34.18
C ASN A 18 49.66 24.16 34.50
N ILE A 19 49.13 23.18 35.26
CA ILE A 19 49.39 22.78 36.66
C ILE A 19 49.17 23.95 37.64
N TYR A 20 48.07 23.89 38.41
CA TYR A 20 48.21 23.85 39.87
C TYR A 20 47.04 23.18 40.57
N ALA A 21 47.39 22.39 41.58
CA ALA A 21 46.54 21.62 42.47
C ALA A 21 46.07 22.46 43.67
N ASN A 22 45.10 21.90 44.35
CA ASN A 22 44.54 22.33 45.63
C ASN A 22 45.58 22.34 46.79
N ILE A 23 45.27 23.12 47.85
CA ILE A 23 45.58 22.95 49.31
C ILE A 23 46.28 24.16 50.00
N HIS A 24 45.46 24.90 50.75
CA HIS A 24 45.57 25.23 52.19
C HIS A 24 46.59 26.28 52.76
N SER A 25 45.98 27.21 53.51
CA SER A 25 46.39 27.90 54.77
C SER A 25 47.47 29.00 54.85
N LEU A 26 47.03 30.09 55.52
CA LEU A 26 47.72 30.92 56.54
C LEU A 26 48.92 31.75 56.01
N ASN A 27 49.17 33.02 56.37
CA ASN A 27 48.97 33.71 57.65
C ASN A 27 49.41 35.21 57.57
N ILE A 28 48.98 36.02 58.54
CA ILE A 28 49.70 37.14 59.22
C ILE A 28 49.91 38.50 58.50
N HIS A 29 49.20 39.55 58.96
CA HIS A 29 49.65 40.55 59.97
C HIS A 29 48.47 41.54 60.18
N ASP A 30 47.71 41.46 61.27
CA ASP A 30 47.92 42.07 62.60
C ASP A 30 47.75 43.60 62.65
N VAL A 31 46.86 44.06 63.55
CA VAL A 31 47.17 44.94 64.69
C VAL A 31 45.87 45.61 65.18
N ARG A 32 45.41 45.15 66.35
CA ARG A 32 44.86 46.04 67.38
C ARG A 32 45.37 45.54 68.73
N THR A 33 46.41 46.20 69.21
CA THR A 33 46.89 46.10 70.59
C THR A 33 46.11 47.09 71.47
N GLU A 34 45.56 46.59 72.57
CA GLU A 34 45.44 47.37 73.80
C GLU A 34 46.66 47.05 74.67
N THR A 35 47.38 48.07 75.14
CA THR A 35 47.88 48.12 76.52
C THR A 35 48.18 49.57 76.91
N GLU A 36 47.67 49.91 78.10
CA GLU A 36 48.02 51.06 78.92
C GLU A 36 49.52 51.07 79.24
N ASN A 37 50.18 52.24 79.24
CA ASN A 37 50.42 52.99 80.48
C ASN A 37 51.36 54.21 80.31
N THR A 38 50.90 55.30 80.92
CA THR A 38 51.66 56.28 81.73
C THR A 38 52.65 57.26 81.07
N ARG A 39 52.09 58.45 80.78
CA ARG A 39 52.38 59.75 81.45
C ARG A 39 53.78 60.37 81.20
N LYS A 40 53.81 61.51 80.50
CA LYS A 40 53.70 62.86 81.12
C LYS A 40 53.74 63.98 80.07
N HIS A 41 52.75 64.86 80.21
CA HIS A 41 52.74 66.31 79.99
C HIS A 41 53.53 66.91 78.82
N GLN A 42 52.78 67.51 77.87
CA GLN A 42 52.83 68.96 77.60
C GLN A 42 51.61 69.41 76.79
N THR A 43 50.69 70.10 77.45
CA THR A 43 49.92 71.22 76.90
C THR A 43 50.68 72.50 77.31
N PRO A 44 50.53 73.69 76.66
CA PRO A 44 49.25 74.19 76.11
C PRO A 44 49.31 74.93 74.75
N GLN A 45 48.16 74.90 74.08
CA GLN A 45 47.50 76.04 73.39
C GLN A 45 48.19 76.57 72.10
N HIS A 46 47.51 77.10 71.09
CA HIS A 46 46.14 77.49 70.82
C HIS A 46 46.16 77.75 69.29
N THR A 47 45.33 77.14 68.45
CA THR A 47 43.95 77.54 68.14
C THR A 47 43.87 77.99 66.69
N GLY A 48 43.06 77.26 65.92
CA GLY A 48 42.49 77.75 64.68
C GLY A 48 43.16 77.27 63.40
N THR A 49 42.96 76.00 63.01
CA THR A 49 42.86 75.63 61.57
C THR A 49 42.07 74.34 61.32
N ASP A 50 41.03 74.05 62.12
CA ASP A 50 40.13 72.93 61.86
C ASP A 50 39.04 73.34 60.86
N CYS A 51 39.36 73.29 59.56
CA CYS A 51 38.34 73.26 58.50
C CYS A 51 38.84 72.77 57.13
N VAL A 52 40.16 72.65 56.88
CA VAL A 52 40.68 72.37 55.51
C VAL A 52 41.15 70.92 55.29
N GLU A 53 41.79 70.25 56.26
CA GLU A 53 42.22 68.85 56.07
C GLU A 53 41.07 67.83 56.12
N ILE A 54 40.08 68.02 57.00
CA ILE A 54 38.84 67.21 57.01
C ILE A 54 38.08 67.37 55.69
N ARG A 55 38.10 68.57 55.07
CA ARG A 55 37.48 68.82 53.76
C ARG A 55 38.23 68.12 52.62
N ARG A 56 39.56 68.08 52.65
CA ARG A 56 40.38 67.37 51.65
C ARG A 56 40.26 65.85 51.76
N TYR A 57 40.26 65.30 52.98
CA TYR A 57 39.99 63.88 53.21
C TYR A 57 38.56 63.50 52.79
N ARG A 58 37.56 64.33 53.12
CA ARG A 58 36.17 64.14 52.64
C ARG A 58 36.07 64.15 51.11
N ALA A 59 36.76 65.07 50.43
CA ALA A 59 36.79 65.11 48.97
C ALA A 59 37.49 63.88 48.37
N ALA A 60 38.59 63.42 48.96
CA ALA A 60 39.30 62.22 48.54
C ALA A 60 38.45 60.95 48.74
N VAL A 61 37.76 60.83 49.88
CA VAL A 61 36.82 59.74 50.16
C VAL A 61 35.65 59.76 49.18
N VAL A 62 35.07 60.93 48.88
CA VAL A 62 34.02 61.06 47.87
C VAL A 62 34.53 60.64 46.49
N CYS A 63 35.74 61.02 46.11
CA CYS A 63 36.34 60.61 44.83
C CYS A 63 36.61 59.09 44.78
N LEU A 64 37.12 58.48 45.86
CA LEU A 64 37.34 57.04 45.94
C LEU A 64 36.02 56.26 45.89
N VAL A 65 34.99 56.73 46.60
CA VAL A 65 33.65 56.16 46.55
C VAL A 65 33.09 56.24 45.13
N LEU A 66 33.23 57.38 44.44
CA LEU A 66 32.80 57.50 43.04
C LEU A 66 33.58 56.58 42.09
N LEU A 67 34.90 56.48 42.27
CA LEU A 67 35.75 55.58 41.49
C LEU A 67 35.43 54.10 41.71
N CYS A 68 34.88 53.72 42.86
CA CYS A 68 34.42 52.35 43.11
C CYS A 68 32.95 52.14 42.69
N VAL A 69 32.05 53.09 42.97
CA VAL A 69 30.60 52.94 42.71
C VAL A 69 30.30 52.90 41.21
N LEU A 70 30.95 53.73 40.39
CA LEU A 70 30.73 53.75 38.95
C LEU A 70 31.03 52.40 38.27
N PRO A 71 32.23 51.78 38.42
CA PRO A 71 32.48 50.47 37.84
C PRO A 71 31.62 49.37 38.47
N LEU A 72 31.29 49.46 39.77
CA LEU A 72 30.36 48.50 40.39
C LEU A 72 28.97 48.55 39.75
N THR A 73 28.42 49.75 39.49
CA THR A 73 27.13 49.88 38.80
C THR A 73 27.20 49.36 37.36
N ALA A 74 28.29 49.61 36.64
CA ALA A 74 28.48 49.09 35.28
C ALA A 74 28.56 47.56 35.26
N VAL A 75 29.27 46.95 36.21
CA VAL A 75 29.33 45.49 36.36
C VAL A 75 27.97 44.90 36.71
N ILE A 76 27.20 45.54 37.60
CA ILE A 76 25.85 45.07 37.95
C ILE A 76 24.93 45.12 36.72
N VAL A 77 24.92 46.22 35.98
CA VAL A 77 24.13 46.35 34.74
C VAL A 77 24.56 45.31 33.71
N LEU A 78 25.87 45.09 33.54
CA LEU A 78 26.40 44.08 32.64
C LEU A 78 25.99 42.66 33.08
N CYS A 79 26.07 42.35 34.38
CA CYS A 79 25.62 41.08 34.94
C CYS A 79 24.12 40.85 34.70
N VAL A 80 23.28 41.87 34.89
CA VAL A 80 21.84 41.79 34.62
C VAL A 80 21.60 41.56 33.12
N HIS A 81 22.28 42.32 32.25
CA HIS A 81 22.14 42.16 30.80
C HIS A 81 22.55 40.75 30.33
N ILE A 82 23.68 40.24 30.80
CA ILE A 82 24.14 38.87 30.51
C ILE A 82 23.13 37.85 31.04
N HIS A 83 22.62 38.03 32.25
CA HIS A 83 21.64 37.12 32.84
C HIS A 83 20.34 37.08 32.03
N THR A 84 19.77 38.25 31.69
CA THR A 84 18.56 38.36 30.86
C THR A 84 18.74 37.75 29.47
N ASN A 85 19.89 38.00 28.83
CA ASN A 85 20.18 37.39 27.53
C ASN A 85 20.28 35.86 27.67
N ASN A 86 20.98 35.35 28.69
CA ASN A 86 21.14 33.92 28.92
C ASN A 86 19.79 33.22 29.21
N THR A 87 18.87 33.86 29.93
CA THR A 87 17.52 33.32 30.15
C THR A 87 16.69 33.30 28.86
N HIS A 88 16.80 34.33 28.01
CA HIS A 88 16.12 34.37 26.72
C HIS A 88 16.60 33.24 25.78
N TYR A 89 17.92 33.02 25.67
CA TYR A 89 18.47 31.91 24.88
C TYR A 89 18.04 30.54 25.42
N ALA A 90 17.94 30.39 26.75
CA ALA A 90 17.45 29.15 27.36
C ALA A 90 15.98 28.86 26.99
N GLU A 91 15.12 29.89 26.98
CA GLU A 91 13.72 29.75 26.56
C GLU A 91 13.59 29.43 25.06
N GLU A 92 14.31 30.15 24.19
CA GLU A 92 14.32 29.91 22.75
C GLU A 92 14.82 28.49 22.40
N SER A 93 15.91 28.06 23.06
CA SER A 93 16.43 26.70 22.91
C SER A 93 15.46 25.63 23.42
N GLY A 94 14.72 25.90 24.49
CA GLY A 94 13.69 25.01 25.00
C GLY A 94 12.50 24.87 24.03
N GLY A 95 12.05 25.99 23.45
CA GLY A 95 10.99 26.01 22.44
C GLY A 95 11.38 25.25 21.17
N LEU A 96 12.62 25.44 20.70
CA LEU A 96 13.16 24.69 19.56
C LEU A 96 13.21 23.18 19.84
N LEU A 97 13.62 22.78 21.05
CA LEU A 97 13.68 21.37 21.44
C LEU A 97 12.30 20.71 21.38
N ILE A 98 11.25 21.38 21.87
CA ILE A 98 9.86 20.89 21.81
C ILE A 98 9.39 20.70 20.35
N ASN A 99 9.73 21.64 19.47
CA ASN A 99 9.38 21.54 18.06
C ASN A 99 10.10 20.37 17.39
N ILE A 100 11.38 20.15 17.72
CA ILE A 100 12.16 19.01 17.21
C ILE A 100 11.55 17.68 17.68
N THR A 101 11.17 17.55 18.96
CA THR A 101 10.56 16.32 19.48
C THR A 101 9.20 16.06 18.85
N LYS A 102 8.36 17.09 18.69
CA LYS A 102 7.06 16.96 18.00
C LYS A 102 7.24 16.50 16.56
N LEU A 103 8.20 17.08 15.84
CA LEU A 103 8.48 16.68 14.46
C LEU A 103 9.01 15.24 14.37
N ALA A 104 9.79 14.79 15.37
CA ALA A 104 10.23 13.40 15.46
C ALA A 104 9.04 12.44 15.64
N GLU A 105 8.09 12.77 16.51
CA GLU A 105 6.86 11.98 16.71
C GLU A 105 6.01 11.91 15.43
N GLU A 106 5.83 13.05 14.72
CA GLU A 106 5.10 13.09 13.46
C GLU A 106 5.78 12.23 12.39
N LYS A 107 7.11 12.26 12.32
CA LYS A 107 7.90 11.42 11.41
C LYS A 107 7.71 9.94 11.72
N ASP A 108 7.74 9.55 12.98
CA ASP A 108 7.55 8.15 13.39
C ASP A 108 6.13 7.66 13.06
N GLN A 109 5.10 8.49 13.30
CA GLN A 109 3.74 8.16 12.89
C GLN A 109 3.60 8.00 11.37
N LEU A 110 4.23 8.88 10.58
CA LEU A 110 4.23 8.78 9.12
C LEU A 110 4.97 7.52 8.66
N LEU A 111 6.06 7.15 9.32
CA LEU A 111 6.79 5.91 9.05
C LEU A 111 5.88 4.69 9.26
N THR A 112 5.16 4.61 10.37
CA THR A 112 4.21 3.52 10.66
C THR A 112 3.10 3.44 9.60
N ARG A 113 2.49 4.58 9.24
CA ARG A 113 1.44 4.60 8.19
C ARG A 113 1.97 4.15 6.84
N ASN A 114 3.20 4.53 6.48
CA ASN A 114 3.83 4.09 5.23
C ASN A 114 4.12 2.59 5.23
N THR A 115 4.55 2.01 6.35
CA THR A 115 4.76 0.56 6.46
C THR A 115 3.43 -0.20 6.34
N GLU A 116 2.37 0.26 7.00
CA GLU A 116 1.04 -0.35 6.89
C GLU A 116 0.48 -0.26 5.46
N LEU A 117 0.69 0.88 4.79
CA LEU A 117 0.24 1.06 3.41
C LEU A 117 1.01 0.16 2.44
N THR A 118 2.30 -0.07 2.69
CA THR A 118 3.12 -1.02 1.92
C THR A 118 2.59 -2.44 2.08
N GLU A 119 2.29 -2.86 3.31
CA GLU A 119 1.72 -4.18 3.58
C GLU A 119 0.35 -4.38 2.89
N LYS A 120 -0.53 -3.36 2.94
CA LYS A 120 -1.81 -3.38 2.22
C LYS A 120 -1.62 -3.48 0.71
N THR A 121 -0.59 -2.82 0.17
CA THR A 121 -0.26 -2.88 -1.26
C THR A 121 0.16 -4.30 -1.65
N ASP A 122 1.03 -4.95 -0.87
CA ASP A 122 1.47 -6.32 -1.11
C ASP A 122 0.33 -7.34 -1.01
N GLN A 123 -0.57 -7.15 -0.03
CA GLN A 123 -1.77 -7.97 0.10
C GLN A 123 -2.71 -7.82 -1.11
N LEU A 124 -2.90 -6.59 -1.61
CA LEU A 124 -3.71 -6.34 -2.81
C LEU A 124 -3.06 -6.92 -4.06
N LEU A 125 -1.75 -6.79 -4.23
CA LEU A 125 -1.00 -7.40 -5.34
C LEU A 125 -1.17 -8.92 -5.35
N THR A 126 -1.09 -9.56 -4.19
CA THR A 126 -1.31 -11.01 -4.05
C THR A 126 -2.73 -11.40 -4.46
N LYS A 127 -3.75 -10.65 -4.01
CA LYS A 127 -5.14 -10.90 -4.43
C LYS A 127 -5.34 -10.73 -5.93
N ILE A 128 -4.73 -9.71 -6.53
CA ILE A 128 -4.80 -9.47 -7.98
C ILE A 128 -4.15 -10.62 -8.75
N ALA A 129 -3.01 -11.13 -8.30
CA ALA A 129 -2.34 -12.27 -8.93
C ALA A 129 -3.22 -13.54 -8.90
N ASN A 130 -3.79 -13.87 -7.74
CA ASN A 130 -4.68 -15.03 -7.58
C ASN A 130 -5.95 -14.90 -8.45
N LEU A 131 -6.55 -13.70 -8.52
CA LEU A 131 -7.71 -13.45 -9.37
C LEU A 131 -7.36 -13.54 -10.87
N THR A 132 -6.16 -13.10 -11.25
CA THR A 132 -5.64 -13.21 -12.62
C THR A 132 -5.51 -14.69 -13.00
N GLU A 133 -4.93 -15.51 -12.13
CA GLU A 133 -4.80 -16.95 -12.38
C GLU A 133 -6.17 -17.64 -12.49
N ALA A 134 -7.10 -17.35 -11.57
CA ALA A 134 -8.45 -17.91 -11.61
C ALA A 134 -9.21 -17.52 -12.88
N ARG A 135 -9.07 -16.27 -13.34
CA ARG A 135 -9.64 -15.80 -14.61
C ARG A 135 -9.05 -16.57 -15.79
N ASP A 136 -7.73 -16.74 -15.83
CA ASP A 136 -7.06 -17.40 -16.96
C ASP A 136 -7.43 -18.90 -17.03
N GLN A 137 -7.58 -19.56 -15.88
CA GLN A 137 -8.13 -20.92 -15.79
C GLN A 137 -9.56 -21.01 -16.32
N LEU A 138 -10.43 -20.05 -15.95
CA LEU A 138 -11.82 -20.01 -16.41
C LEU A 138 -11.91 -19.76 -17.92
N VAL A 139 -11.09 -18.85 -18.45
CA VAL A 139 -10.99 -18.58 -19.89
C VAL A 139 -10.57 -19.83 -20.66
N ASN A 140 -9.59 -20.58 -20.17
CA ASN A 140 -9.17 -21.83 -20.82
C ASN A 140 -10.29 -22.88 -20.84
N LYS A 141 -11.00 -23.07 -19.71
CA LYS A 141 -12.15 -23.98 -19.64
C LYS A 141 -13.27 -23.56 -20.59
N SER A 142 -13.55 -22.26 -20.70
CA SER A 142 -14.52 -21.71 -21.65
C SER A 142 -14.13 -21.99 -23.11
N MET A 143 -12.84 -21.85 -23.44
CA MET A 143 -12.33 -22.17 -24.77
C MET A 143 -12.46 -23.65 -25.11
N GLN A 144 -12.23 -24.56 -24.16
CA GLN A 144 -12.43 -26.00 -24.35
C GLN A 144 -13.90 -26.35 -24.60
N LEU A 145 -14.82 -25.85 -23.76
CA LEU A 145 -16.26 -26.05 -23.94
C LEU A 145 -16.77 -25.49 -25.27
N THR A 146 -16.20 -24.37 -25.73
CA THR A 146 -16.49 -23.79 -27.04
C THR A 146 -16.12 -24.75 -28.16
N LYS A 147 -14.94 -25.38 -28.10
CA LYS A 147 -14.49 -26.38 -29.09
C LYS A 147 -15.39 -27.61 -29.08
N GLU A 148 -15.76 -28.12 -27.91
CA GLU A 148 -16.68 -29.25 -27.78
C GLU A 148 -18.06 -28.94 -28.36
N ARG A 149 -18.60 -27.76 -28.05
CA ARG A 149 -19.87 -27.25 -28.61
C ARG A 149 -19.81 -27.20 -30.14
N ASP A 150 -18.76 -26.62 -30.72
CA ASP A 150 -18.62 -26.51 -32.17
C ASP A 150 -18.47 -27.90 -32.84
N GLY A 151 -17.74 -28.82 -32.19
CA GLY A 151 -17.63 -30.21 -32.63
C GLY A 151 -18.97 -30.95 -32.62
N LEU A 152 -19.74 -30.84 -31.53
CA LEU A 152 -21.08 -31.41 -31.42
C LEU A 152 -22.07 -30.81 -32.43
N LEU A 153 -21.97 -29.50 -32.69
CA LEU A 153 -22.79 -28.83 -33.71
C LEU A 153 -22.50 -29.37 -35.11
N SER A 154 -21.23 -29.65 -35.43
CA SER A 154 -20.86 -30.28 -36.71
C SER A 154 -21.44 -31.69 -36.83
N SER A 155 -21.26 -32.52 -35.78
CA SER A 155 -21.80 -33.89 -35.76
C SER A 155 -23.33 -33.91 -35.88
N ASN A 156 -24.02 -33.03 -35.17
CA ASN A 156 -25.48 -32.90 -35.28
C ASN A 156 -25.93 -32.49 -36.70
N ARG A 157 -25.20 -31.60 -37.36
CA ARG A 157 -25.48 -31.22 -38.75
C ARG A 157 -25.36 -32.43 -39.69
N ASP A 158 -24.33 -33.25 -39.50
CA ASP A 158 -24.12 -34.47 -40.30
C ASP A 158 -25.21 -35.51 -40.05
N LEU A 159 -25.64 -35.69 -38.79
CA LEU A 159 -26.75 -36.57 -38.44
C LEU A 159 -28.09 -36.10 -39.03
N ILE A 160 -28.35 -34.78 -39.02
CA ILE A 160 -29.53 -34.21 -39.67
C ILE A 160 -29.51 -34.53 -41.17
N LYS A 161 -28.36 -34.34 -41.83
CA LYS A 161 -28.20 -34.65 -43.25
C LYS A 161 -28.45 -36.14 -43.54
N GLN A 162 -27.90 -37.04 -42.73
CA GLN A 162 -28.13 -38.49 -42.87
C GLN A 162 -29.61 -38.85 -42.64
N ARG A 163 -30.26 -38.25 -41.63
CA ARG A 163 -31.67 -38.45 -41.37
C ARG A 163 -32.53 -38.01 -42.55
N ASP A 164 -32.22 -36.87 -43.17
CA ASP A 164 -32.96 -36.35 -44.33
C ASP A 164 -32.77 -37.24 -45.55
N GLN A 165 -31.54 -37.72 -45.79
CA GLN A 165 -31.24 -38.68 -46.85
C GLN A 165 -32.02 -39.98 -46.66
N LEU A 166 -31.99 -40.57 -45.46
CA LEU A 166 -32.74 -41.79 -45.15
C LEU A 166 -34.25 -41.58 -45.27
N HIS A 167 -34.77 -40.41 -44.87
CA HIS A 167 -36.18 -40.09 -45.07
C HIS A 167 -36.54 -40.04 -46.55
N GLN A 168 -35.69 -39.45 -47.38
CA GLN A 168 -35.88 -39.41 -48.82
C GLN A 168 -35.85 -40.81 -49.42
N GLU A 169 -34.83 -41.62 -49.12
CA GLU A 169 -34.73 -43.01 -49.59
C GLU A 169 -35.93 -43.86 -49.16
N LYS A 170 -36.36 -43.73 -47.90
CA LYS A 170 -37.57 -44.40 -47.40
C LYS A 170 -38.80 -43.98 -48.18
N ASN A 171 -38.98 -42.69 -48.45
CA ASN A 171 -40.12 -42.20 -49.22
C ASN A 171 -40.10 -42.73 -50.65
N GLU A 172 -38.93 -42.84 -51.27
CA GLU A 172 -38.77 -43.44 -52.61
C GLU A 172 -39.12 -44.94 -52.59
N LEU A 173 -38.70 -45.70 -51.57
CA LEU A 173 -39.05 -47.11 -51.42
C LEU A 173 -40.55 -47.34 -51.16
N LEU A 174 -41.22 -46.40 -50.49
CA LEU A 174 -42.65 -46.46 -50.18
C LEU A 174 -43.54 -45.92 -51.30
N LYS A 175 -42.98 -45.49 -52.44
CA LYS A 175 -43.79 -45.06 -53.60
C LYS A 175 -44.71 -46.16 -54.12
N GLY A 176 -44.27 -47.42 -54.05
CA GLY A 176 -45.07 -48.55 -54.50
C GLY A 176 -44.63 -49.86 -53.87
N VAL A 177 -45.55 -50.59 -53.26
CA VAL A 177 -45.28 -51.89 -52.62
C VAL A 177 -46.19 -52.96 -53.22
N TRP A 178 -45.58 -54.10 -53.56
CA TRP A 178 -46.31 -55.30 -53.92
C TRP A 178 -46.60 -56.14 -52.68
N ILE A 179 -47.88 -56.46 -52.45
CA ILE A 179 -48.37 -57.25 -51.32
C ILE A 179 -48.98 -58.53 -51.87
N TYR A 180 -48.57 -59.67 -51.35
CA TYR A 180 -49.20 -60.96 -51.65
C TYR A 180 -50.12 -61.36 -50.50
N TYR A 181 -51.42 -61.53 -50.77
CA TYR A 181 -52.41 -61.89 -49.77
C TYR A 181 -53.51 -62.76 -50.39
N GLN A 182 -53.86 -63.86 -49.72
CA GLN A 182 -54.88 -64.82 -50.18
C GLN A 182 -54.74 -65.23 -51.66
N SER A 183 -53.52 -65.55 -52.09
CA SER A 183 -53.21 -65.94 -53.48
C SER A 183 -53.43 -64.85 -54.55
N HIS A 184 -53.62 -63.60 -54.13
CA HIS A 184 -53.69 -62.44 -55.00
C HIS A 184 -52.49 -61.52 -54.76
N LEU A 185 -52.09 -60.80 -55.82
CA LEU A 185 -51.00 -59.85 -55.79
C LEU A 185 -51.55 -58.43 -55.95
N TYR A 186 -51.28 -57.57 -54.98
CA TYR A 186 -51.77 -56.20 -54.90
C TYR A 186 -50.61 -55.23 -55.04
N PHE A 187 -50.75 -54.20 -55.86
CA PHE A 187 -49.82 -53.07 -55.89
C PHE A 187 -50.44 -51.88 -55.19
N VAL A 188 -49.81 -51.43 -54.11
CA VAL A 188 -50.25 -50.25 -53.36
C VAL A 188 -49.26 -49.13 -53.65
N SER A 189 -49.75 -48.06 -54.28
CA SER A 189 -48.99 -46.84 -54.52
C SER A 189 -49.31 -45.80 -53.44
N SER A 190 -48.30 -45.07 -52.96
CA SER A 190 -48.51 -43.88 -52.13
C SER A 190 -48.67 -42.60 -52.96
N GLU A 191 -48.46 -42.67 -54.28
CA GLU A 191 -48.66 -41.55 -55.19
C GLU A 191 -50.14 -41.28 -55.42
N LYS A 192 -50.54 -40.01 -55.26
CA LYS A 192 -51.91 -39.57 -55.50
C LYS A 192 -52.09 -39.30 -56.98
N MET A 193 -53.02 -40.02 -57.60
CA MET A 193 -53.43 -39.84 -58.99
C MET A 193 -54.95 -39.71 -59.06
N SER A 194 -55.48 -39.14 -60.15
CA SER A 194 -56.93 -39.20 -60.38
C SER A 194 -57.35 -40.65 -60.69
N TRP A 195 -58.62 -40.99 -60.44
CA TRP A 195 -59.12 -42.36 -60.62
C TRP A 195 -58.84 -42.93 -62.03
N ASN A 196 -59.07 -42.11 -63.07
CA ASN A 196 -58.81 -42.51 -64.46
C ASN A 196 -57.33 -42.77 -64.72
N GLU A 197 -56.44 -41.96 -64.14
CA GLU A 197 -55.01 -42.13 -64.27
C GLU A 197 -54.50 -43.35 -63.52
N SER A 198 -55.00 -43.60 -62.30
CA SER A 198 -54.71 -44.82 -61.54
C SER A 198 -55.13 -46.07 -62.29
N ARG A 199 -56.35 -46.10 -62.85
CA ARG A 199 -56.83 -47.26 -63.62
C ARG A 199 -56.00 -47.48 -64.88
N ARG A 200 -55.65 -46.42 -65.60
CA ARG A 200 -54.75 -46.50 -66.76
C ARG A 200 -53.37 -47.05 -66.35
N TYR A 201 -52.81 -46.57 -65.24
CA TYR A 201 -51.53 -47.04 -64.72
C TYR A 201 -51.51 -48.55 -64.44
N CYS A 202 -52.57 -49.09 -63.84
CA CYS A 202 -52.72 -50.53 -63.57
C CYS A 202 -52.87 -51.34 -64.87
N THR A 203 -53.73 -50.89 -65.78
CA THR A 203 -54.03 -51.59 -67.04
C THR A 203 -52.83 -51.64 -67.98
N GLU A 204 -52.02 -50.59 -68.05
CA GLU A 204 -50.75 -50.58 -68.79
C GLU A 204 -49.72 -51.62 -68.27
N ARG A 205 -49.90 -52.12 -67.04
CA ARG A 205 -49.03 -53.11 -66.38
C ARG A 205 -49.65 -54.50 -66.27
N GLY A 206 -50.78 -54.73 -66.96
CA GLY A 206 -51.47 -56.02 -66.96
C GLY A 206 -52.27 -56.31 -65.68
N ALA A 207 -52.60 -55.29 -64.88
CA ALA A 207 -53.48 -55.37 -63.72
C ALA A 207 -54.75 -54.50 -63.92
N ASP A 208 -55.69 -54.52 -62.99
CA ASP A 208 -56.79 -53.53 -62.94
C ASP A 208 -56.87 -52.92 -61.53
N LEU A 209 -57.54 -51.79 -61.40
CA LEU A 209 -57.75 -51.13 -60.12
C LEU A 209 -58.68 -51.99 -59.24
N ILE A 210 -58.30 -52.20 -57.98
CA ILE A 210 -59.13 -52.95 -57.04
C ILE A 210 -60.48 -52.24 -56.83
N ILE A 211 -61.57 -52.99 -56.90
CA ILE A 211 -62.93 -52.51 -56.61
C ILE A 211 -63.41 -53.26 -55.38
N ILE A 212 -63.36 -52.59 -54.23
CA ILE A 212 -63.71 -53.20 -52.93
C ILE A 212 -65.24 -53.32 -52.84
N ASN A 213 -65.75 -54.53 -53.00
CA ASN A 213 -67.20 -54.79 -53.00
C ASN A 213 -67.67 -55.66 -51.83
N ASN A 214 -66.77 -56.16 -50.98
CA ASN A 214 -67.10 -57.04 -49.86
C ASN A 214 -66.28 -56.75 -48.59
N ARG A 215 -66.73 -57.27 -47.44
CA ARG A 215 -66.06 -57.04 -46.13
C ARG A 215 -64.66 -57.64 -46.04
N GLU A 216 -64.33 -58.67 -46.81
CA GLU A 216 -63.02 -59.34 -46.79
C GLU A 216 -61.95 -58.47 -47.47
N GLU A 217 -62.30 -57.79 -48.56
CA GLU A 217 -61.46 -56.80 -49.23
C GLU A 217 -61.30 -55.51 -48.40
N GLN A 218 -62.31 -55.15 -47.59
CA GLN A 218 -62.24 -53.99 -46.68
C GLN A 218 -61.24 -54.17 -45.52
N VAL A 219 -60.94 -55.42 -45.14
CA VAL A 219 -59.89 -55.73 -44.13
C VAL A 219 -58.49 -55.39 -44.66
N ILE A 220 -58.28 -55.42 -45.99
CA ILE A 220 -57.01 -55.04 -46.61
C ILE A 220 -56.78 -53.52 -46.45
N GLU A 221 -57.83 -52.69 -46.60
CA GLU A 221 -57.76 -51.25 -46.32
C GLU A 221 -57.45 -50.96 -44.85
N THR A 222 -58.08 -51.68 -43.90
CA THR A 222 -57.96 -51.34 -42.47
C THR A 222 -56.67 -51.81 -41.82
N ASN A 223 -56.05 -52.91 -42.29
CA ASN A 223 -54.85 -53.48 -41.67
C ASN A 223 -53.53 -53.09 -42.36
N PHE A 224 -53.54 -52.71 -43.64
CA PHE A 224 -52.30 -52.45 -44.40
C PHE A 224 -52.17 -51.01 -44.92
N ILE A 225 -53.24 -50.21 -44.90
CA ILE A 225 -53.26 -48.83 -45.38
C ILE A 225 -53.68 -47.91 -44.22
N THR A 226 -52.71 -47.38 -43.47
CA THR A 226 -53.00 -46.23 -42.59
C THR A 226 -53.22 -45.02 -43.48
N ILE A 227 -54.48 -44.62 -43.69
CA ILE A 227 -54.81 -43.34 -44.32
C ILE A 227 -54.46 -42.25 -43.31
N VAL A 228 -53.37 -41.51 -43.57
CA VAL A 228 -53.08 -40.22 -42.92
C VAL A 228 -53.57 -39.10 -43.81
#